data_AF-A0A7C1LHN2-F1
#
_entry.id   AF-A0A7C1LHN2-F1
#
_cell.length_a   1.000
_cell.length_b   1.000
_cell.length_c   1.000
_cell.angle_alpha   90.00
_cell.angle_beta   90.00
_cell.angle_gamma   90.00
#
_symmetry.space_group_name_H-M   'P 1'
#
loop_
_entity.id
_entity.type
_entity.pdbx_description
1 polymer ?
#
loop_
_entity_poly.entity_id
_entity_poly.type
_entity_poly.pdbx_seq_one_letter_code
_entity_poly.pdbx_strand_id
1 'polypeptide(L)'
;MKPSYKKIIAVLKYLGFSIEKSGGPDVSFNSRFKIQKIAYLCKGLGIEIYHKFNIRVHGPYSHVLAQDYYHFPEAFVNLETDYVLTESERQIANEIKENVLDHYITKDYETELLEAVSTIIYLKKENPDISDDDIFATVKKIKSHLKESMIIISNNISKELLFKPEYLTEEIRNELDMWDNID
;
A
#
# COMPACT_ATOMS: atom_id res chain seq x y z
N MET A 1 -1.14 17.53 -17.99
CA MET A 1 -0.98 16.71 -16.77
C MET A 1 -0.43 15.36 -17.21
N LYS A 2 0.74 14.92 -16.71
CA LYS A 2 1.25 13.58 -17.06
C LYS A 2 0.25 12.53 -16.54
N PRO A 3 -0.06 11.46 -17.29
CA PRO A 3 -0.99 10.44 -16.81
C PRO A 3 -0.42 9.76 -15.56
N SER A 4 -1.13 9.75 -14.43
CA SER A 4 -0.66 9.12 -13.19
C SER A 4 -0.53 7.61 -13.36
N TYR A 5 -1.22 7.00 -14.32
CA TYR A 5 -1.04 5.59 -14.62
C TYR A 5 0.39 5.26 -15.06
N LYS A 6 1.07 6.13 -15.80
CA LYS A 6 2.47 5.93 -16.21
C LYS A 6 3.42 5.88 -15.02
N LYS A 7 3.14 6.71 -14.00
CA LYS A 7 3.87 6.71 -12.73
C LYS A 7 3.61 5.43 -11.94
N ILE A 8 2.35 4.97 -11.88
CA ILE A 8 1.99 3.70 -11.24
C ILE A 8 2.71 2.52 -11.93
N ILE A 9 2.72 2.49 -13.26
CA ILE A 9 3.47 1.49 -14.04
C ILE A 9 4.96 1.53 -13.71
N ALA A 10 5.56 2.73 -13.58
CA ALA A 10 6.97 2.88 -13.22
C ALA A 10 7.28 2.31 -11.84
N VAL A 11 6.39 2.52 -10.86
CA VAL A 11 6.52 1.90 -9.53
C VAL A 11 6.40 0.38 -9.62
N LEU A 12 5.37 -0.15 -10.29
CA LEU A 12 5.19 -1.61 -10.44
C LEU A 12 6.40 -2.26 -11.10
N LYS A 13 6.97 -1.62 -12.13
CA LYS A 13 8.19 -2.04 -12.80
C LYS A 13 9.40 -2.03 -11.88
N TYR A 14 9.57 -0.94 -11.12
CA TYR A 14 10.67 -0.80 -10.17
C TYR A 14 10.60 -1.86 -9.05
N LEU A 15 9.39 -2.18 -8.59
CA LEU A 15 9.13 -3.21 -7.58
C LEU A 15 9.21 -4.65 -8.12
N GLY A 16 9.42 -4.84 -9.44
CA GLY A 16 9.56 -6.15 -10.05
C GLY A 16 8.25 -6.94 -10.18
N PHE A 17 7.10 -6.28 -10.26
CA PHE A 17 5.83 -6.96 -10.50
C PHE A 17 5.80 -7.62 -11.88
N SER A 18 5.05 -8.71 -11.98
CA SER A 18 4.55 -9.25 -13.24
C SER A 18 3.05 -9.02 -13.31
N ILE A 19 2.55 -8.50 -14.43
CA ILE A 19 1.14 -8.18 -14.62
C ILE A 19 0.56 -9.19 -15.61
N GLU A 20 -0.39 -9.97 -15.13
CA GLU A 20 -1.01 -11.04 -15.89
C GLU A 20 -2.24 -10.54 -16.65
N LYS A 21 -2.48 -11.13 -17.82
CA LYS A 21 -3.76 -11.01 -18.52
C LYS A 21 -4.79 -11.96 -17.91
N SER A 22 -6.05 -11.59 -18.05
CA SER A 22 -7.17 -12.52 -17.99
C SER A 22 -7.14 -13.42 -19.24
N GLY A 23 -8.08 -14.35 -19.41
CA GLY A 23 -8.21 -15.14 -20.65
C GLY A 23 -8.51 -14.33 -21.92
N GLY A 24 -8.38 -13.01 -21.89
CA GLY A 24 -8.60 -12.05 -22.98
C GLY A 24 -7.62 -10.86 -22.89
N PRO A 25 -7.92 -9.70 -23.50
CA PRO A 25 -7.00 -8.55 -23.53
C PRO A 25 -6.87 -7.85 -22.16
N ASP A 26 -7.80 -8.08 -21.24
CA ASP A 26 -7.88 -7.36 -19.97
C ASP A 26 -6.86 -7.86 -18.94
N VAL A 27 -6.44 -6.96 -18.05
CA VAL A 27 -5.62 -7.31 -16.87
C VAL A 27 -6.37 -8.25 -15.92
N SER A 28 -5.68 -9.30 -15.44
CA SER A 28 -6.24 -10.31 -14.54
C SER A 28 -6.80 -9.70 -13.25
N PHE A 29 -7.77 -10.35 -12.61
CA PHE A 29 -8.32 -9.86 -11.35
C PHE A 29 -7.24 -9.66 -10.28
N ASN A 30 -6.34 -10.64 -10.13
CA ASN A 30 -5.25 -10.58 -9.16
C ASN A 30 -4.33 -9.38 -9.43
N SER A 31 -3.96 -9.17 -10.70
CA SER A 31 -3.13 -8.03 -11.08
C SER A 31 -3.84 -6.69 -10.85
N ARG A 32 -5.14 -6.58 -11.21
CA ARG A 32 -5.95 -5.38 -10.92
C ARG A 32 -6.05 -5.10 -9.42
N PHE A 33 -6.20 -6.14 -8.60
CA PHE A 33 -6.21 -6.02 -7.15
C PHE A 33 -4.88 -5.42 -6.67
N LYS A 34 -3.73 -6.01 -7.05
CA LYS A 34 -2.39 -5.54 -6.67
C LYS A 34 -2.14 -4.11 -7.12
N ILE A 35 -2.46 -3.77 -8.38
CA ILE A 35 -2.35 -2.41 -8.92
C ILE A 35 -3.09 -1.39 -8.05
N GLN A 36 -4.33 -1.71 -7.65
CA GLN A 36 -5.14 -0.82 -6.81
C GLN A 36 -4.53 -0.62 -5.42
N LYS A 37 -4.01 -1.68 -4.78
CA LYS A 37 -3.39 -1.58 -3.45
C LYS A 37 -2.07 -0.83 -3.49
N ILE A 38 -1.18 -1.18 -4.41
CA ILE A 38 0.13 -0.52 -4.55
C ILE A 38 -0.04 0.96 -4.90
N ALA A 39 -0.92 1.30 -5.84
CA ALA A 39 -1.19 2.71 -6.17
C ALA A 39 -1.74 3.49 -4.96
N TYR A 40 -2.60 2.87 -4.15
CA TYR A 40 -3.08 3.50 -2.93
C TYR A 40 -1.99 3.70 -1.90
N LEU A 41 -1.14 2.70 -1.65
CA LEU A 41 -0.01 2.80 -0.72
C LEU A 41 0.96 3.91 -1.15
N CYS A 42 1.32 3.95 -2.44
CA CYS A 42 2.14 5.01 -3.01
C CYS A 42 1.55 6.40 -2.72
N LYS A 43 0.25 6.59 -2.98
CA LYS A 43 -0.46 7.84 -2.67
C LYS A 43 -0.50 8.11 -1.16
N GLY A 44 -0.68 7.06 -0.37
CA GLY A 44 -0.66 7.05 1.08
C GLY A 44 0.64 7.64 1.64
N LEU A 45 1.75 7.29 1.02
CA LEU A 45 3.10 7.63 1.48
C LEU A 45 3.69 8.88 0.81
N GLY A 46 2.93 9.55 -0.06
CA GLY A 46 3.28 10.87 -0.58
C GLY A 46 3.65 10.91 -2.06
N ILE A 47 3.58 9.79 -2.80
CA ILE A 47 3.70 9.83 -4.26
C ILE A 47 2.47 10.52 -4.84
N GLU A 48 2.69 11.58 -5.62
CA GLU A 48 1.60 12.34 -6.24
C GLU A 48 0.88 11.49 -7.30
N ILE A 49 -0.30 10.98 -6.92
CA ILE A 49 -1.22 10.18 -7.73
C ILE A 49 -2.60 10.85 -7.66
N TYR A 50 -3.15 11.31 -8.78
CA TYR A 50 -4.42 12.07 -8.80
C TYR A 50 -5.65 11.20 -8.54
N HIS A 51 -5.53 9.88 -8.71
CA HIS A 51 -6.63 8.95 -8.55
C HIS A 51 -7.30 9.09 -7.18
N LYS A 52 -8.62 9.28 -7.18
CA LYS A 52 -9.42 9.27 -5.94
C LYS A 52 -9.71 7.82 -5.57
N PHE A 53 -9.51 7.47 -4.31
CA PHE A 53 -9.77 6.14 -3.77
C PHE A 53 -10.89 6.22 -2.74
N ASN A 54 -11.75 5.20 -2.74
CA ASN A 54 -12.76 5.00 -1.71
C ASN A 54 -12.67 3.56 -1.21
N ILE A 55 -13.13 3.32 0.01
CA ILE A 55 -13.19 1.97 0.56
C ILE A 55 -14.22 1.10 -0.22
N ARG A 56 -13.82 -0.11 -0.59
CA ARG A 56 -14.66 -1.13 -1.25
C ARG A 56 -14.45 -2.50 -0.58
N VAL A 57 -15.16 -3.51 -1.09
CA VAL A 57 -15.12 -4.91 -0.61
C VAL A 57 -13.69 -5.42 -0.43
N HIS A 58 -12.75 -5.06 -1.31
CA HIS A 58 -11.35 -5.48 -1.27
C HIS A 58 -10.37 -4.41 -0.74
N GLY A 59 -10.88 -3.33 -0.12
CA GLY A 59 -10.09 -2.23 0.44
C GLY A 59 -10.15 -1.00 -0.46
N PRO A 60 -9.19 -0.07 -0.35
CA PRO A 60 -9.16 1.15 -1.16
C PRO A 60 -9.16 0.85 -2.66
N TYR A 61 -10.01 1.55 -3.41
CA TYR A 61 -10.20 1.31 -4.83
C TYR A 61 -10.49 2.62 -5.57
N SER A 62 -9.86 2.80 -6.73
CA SER A 62 -10.13 3.91 -7.63
C SER A 62 -10.76 3.43 -8.93
N HIS A 63 -11.96 3.95 -9.21
CA HIS A 63 -12.65 3.74 -10.49
C HIS A 63 -11.88 4.35 -11.66
N VAL A 64 -11.20 5.48 -11.44
CA VAL A 64 -10.40 6.14 -12.48
C VAL A 64 -9.16 5.31 -12.81
N LEU A 65 -8.49 4.73 -11.80
CA LEU A 65 -7.37 3.82 -12.05
C LEU A 65 -7.84 2.55 -12.75
N ALA A 66 -9.07 2.12 -12.46
CA ALA A 66 -9.64 1.00 -13.16
C ALA A 66 -9.85 1.26 -14.64
N GLN A 67 -10.38 2.44 -14.98
CA GLN A 67 -10.47 2.87 -16.37
C GLN A 67 -9.10 2.89 -17.04
N ASP A 68 -8.03 3.32 -16.37
CA ASP A 68 -6.70 3.35 -16.96
C ASP A 68 -6.21 1.96 -17.40
N TYR A 69 -6.29 0.93 -16.55
CA TYR A 69 -5.84 -0.41 -16.93
C TYR A 69 -6.82 -1.16 -17.86
N TYR A 70 -8.05 -0.65 -18.06
CA TYR A 70 -8.96 -1.14 -19.10
C TYR A 70 -8.78 -0.42 -20.45
N HIS A 71 -8.43 0.86 -20.44
CA HIS A 71 -8.14 1.60 -21.68
C HIS A 71 -6.73 1.32 -22.22
N PHE A 72 -5.77 1.02 -21.34
CA PHE A 72 -4.37 0.78 -21.70
C PHE A 72 -3.86 -0.57 -21.18
N PRO A 73 -4.52 -1.70 -21.44
CA PRO A 73 -4.16 -2.98 -20.84
C PRO A 73 -2.75 -3.43 -21.21
N GLU A 74 -2.32 -3.23 -22.46
CA GLU A 74 -0.96 -3.59 -22.91
C GLU A 74 0.12 -2.78 -22.19
N ALA A 75 -0.13 -1.50 -21.89
CA ALA A 75 0.85 -0.67 -21.16
C ALA A 75 1.06 -1.21 -19.73
N PHE A 76 -0.01 -1.67 -19.07
CA PHE A 76 0.11 -2.28 -17.75
C PHE A 76 0.74 -3.67 -17.80
N VAL A 77 0.33 -4.52 -18.74
CA VAL A 77 0.88 -5.89 -18.88
C VAL A 77 2.37 -5.85 -19.20
N ASN A 78 2.79 -5.00 -20.12
CA ASN A 78 4.18 -4.89 -20.55
C ASN A 78 5.01 -3.94 -19.66
N LEU A 79 4.39 -3.35 -18.64
CA LEU A 79 4.98 -2.33 -17.78
C LEU A 79 5.65 -1.19 -18.58
N GLU A 80 4.97 -0.76 -19.64
CA GLU A 80 5.45 0.21 -20.60
C GLU A 80 5.20 1.64 -20.09
N THR A 81 6.29 2.35 -19.86
CA THR A 81 6.26 3.74 -19.39
C THR A 81 7.57 4.46 -19.70
N ASP A 82 7.46 5.75 -20.01
CA ASP A 82 8.57 6.69 -20.15
C ASP A 82 8.82 7.48 -18.84
N TYR A 83 8.02 7.22 -17.79
CA TYR A 83 8.19 7.88 -16.51
C TYR A 83 9.35 7.27 -15.72
N VAL A 84 10.28 8.11 -15.28
CA VAL A 84 11.39 7.74 -14.41
C VAL A 84 11.07 8.22 -13.00
N LEU A 85 11.09 7.30 -12.03
CA LEU A 85 10.87 7.64 -10.62
C LEU A 85 11.93 8.63 -10.13
N THR A 86 11.52 9.58 -9.31
CA THR A 86 12.46 10.41 -8.54
C THR A 86 13.13 9.58 -7.44
N GLU A 87 14.15 10.13 -6.78
CA GLU A 87 14.78 9.48 -5.64
C GLU A 87 13.79 9.31 -4.48
N SER A 88 12.99 10.34 -4.18
CA SER A 88 11.95 10.26 -3.15
C SER A 88 10.86 9.23 -3.47
N GLU A 89 10.47 9.08 -4.74
CA GLU A 89 9.51 8.06 -5.18
C GLU A 89 10.10 6.64 -5.07
N ARG A 90 11.40 6.48 -5.35
CA ARG A 90 12.11 5.21 -5.12
C ARG A 90 12.20 4.84 -3.64
N GLN A 91 12.50 5.81 -2.78
CA GLN A 91 12.52 5.60 -1.33
C GLN A 91 11.16 5.09 -0.84
N ILE A 92 10.07 5.75 -1.22
CA ILE A 92 8.71 5.27 -0.88
C ILE A 92 8.44 3.87 -1.45
N ALA A 93 8.87 3.59 -2.68
CA ALA A 93 8.71 2.25 -3.26
C ALA A 93 9.50 1.19 -2.46
N ASN A 94 10.73 1.51 -2.03
CA ASN A 94 11.53 0.61 -1.19
C ASN A 94 10.86 0.36 0.17
N GLU A 95 10.30 1.39 0.82
CA GLU A 95 9.54 1.22 2.06
C GLU A 95 8.36 0.24 1.89
N ILE A 96 7.60 0.35 0.78
CA ILE A 96 6.53 -0.60 0.46
C ILE A 96 7.11 -2.00 0.23
N LYS A 97 8.24 -2.10 -0.47
CA LYS A 97 8.87 -3.38 -0.75
C LYS A 97 9.30 -4.07 0.54
N GLU A 98 10.08 -3.40 1.38
CA GLU A 98 10.70 -3.95 2.58
C GLU A 98 9.65 -4.32 3.63
N ASN A 99 8.70 -3.42 3.90
CA ASN A 99 7.72 -3.62 4.98
C ASN A 99 6.50 -4.44 4.56
N VAL A 100 6.21 -4.56 3.25
CA VAL A 100 5.00 -5.26 2.76
C VAL A 100 5.34 -6.42 1.82
N LEU A 101 6.07 -6.18 0.74
CA LEU A 101 6.25 -7.20 -0.30
C LEU A 101 7.25 -8.29 0.09
N ASP A 102 8.28 -7.92 0.86
CA ASP A 102 9.33 -8.82 1.32
C ASP A 102 9.09 -9.29 2.76
N HIS A 103 8.02 -8.83 3.40
CA HIS A 103 7.63 -9.27 4.74
C HIS A 103 7.41 -10.80 4.77
N TYR A 104 7.86 -11.47 5.83
CA TYR A 104 7.95 -12.93 5.87
C TYR A 104 6.60 -13.66 5.65
N ILE A 105 5.48 -13.05 6.06
CA ILE A 105 4.13 -13.63 5.86
C ILE A 105 3.62 -13.49 4.42
N THR A 106 4.19 -12.60 3.61
CA THR A 106 3.71 -12.26 2.27
C THR A 106 3.73 -13.47 1.36
N LYS A 107 4.69 -14.38 1.54
CA LYS A 107 4.79 -15.63 0.78
C LYS A 107 3.48 -16.44 0.77
N ASP A 108 2.76 -16.45 1.89
CA ASP A 108 1.54 -17.24 2.05
C ASP A 108 0.27 -16.38 2.08
N TYR A 109 0.40 -15.07 2.30
CA TYR A 109 -0.73 -14.16 2.59
C TYR A 109 -0.64 -12.80 1.87
N GLU A 110 0.01 -12.74 0.71
CA GLU A 110 0.22 -11.49 -0.04
C GLU A 110 -1.08 -10.68 -0.24
N THR A 111 -2.17 -11.35 -0.62
CA THR A 111 -3.44 -10.68 -0.92
C THR A 111 -4.07 -10.08 0.33
N GLU A 112 -4.14 -10.87 1.40
CA GLU A 112 -4.69 -10.47 2.68
C GLU A 112 -3.87 -9.35 3.31
N LEU A 113 -2.54 -9.43 3.23
CA LEU A 113 -1.64 -8.40 3.75
C LEU A 113 -1.82 -7.08 3.01
N LEU A 114 -1.80 -7.12 1.66
CA LEU A 114 -2.02 -5.92 0.85
C LEU A 114 -3.40 -5.31 1.09
N GLU A 115 -4.45 -6.13 1.23
CA GLU A 115 -5.80 -5.66 1.59
C GLU A 115 -5.80 -4.98 2.97
N ALA A 116 -5.22 -5.62 3.97
CA ALA A 116 -5.24 -5.17 5.34
C ALA A 116 -4.43 -3.88 5.53
N VAL A 117 -3.17 -3.85 5.09
CA VAL A 117 -2.29 -2.67 5.21
C VAL A 117 -2.89 -1.47 4.48
N SER A 118 -3.35 -1.66 3.23
CA SER A 118 -3.96 -0.55 2.49
C SER A 118 -5.27 -0.06 3.13
N THR A 119 -6.08 -0.97 3.70
CA THR A 119 -7.31 -0.61 4.42
C THR A 119 -7.00 0.17 5.70
N ILE A 120 -6.01 -0.26 6.48
CA ILE A 120 -5.65 0.41 7.74
C ILE A 120 -5.08 1.79 7.48
N ILE A 121 -4.17 1.93 6.50
CA ILE A 121 -3.66 3.25 6.09
C ILE A 121 -4.81 4.16 5.64
N TYR A 122 -5.82 3.62 4.95
CA TYR A 122 -7.01 4.39 4.60
C TYR A 122 -7.77 4.89 5.82
N LEU A 123 -8.03 4.02 6.80
CA LEU A 123 -8.73 4.41 8.02
C LEU A 123 -7.94 5.46 8.81
N LYS A 124 -6.62 5.28 8.98
CA LYS A 124 -5.75 6.25 9.64
C LYS A 124 -5.69 7.59 8.91
N LYS A 125 -5.80 7.61 7.58
CA LYS A 125 -5.84 8.87 6.82
C LYS A 125 -7.18 9.60 6.94
N GLU A 126 -8.29 8.87 6.97
CA GLU A 126 -9.62 9.46 7.14
C GLU A 126 -9.86 9.92 8.59
N ASN A 127 -9.23 9.24 9.56
CA ASN A 127 -9.27 9.59 10.97
C ASN A 127 -7.87 9.38 11.62
N PRO A 128 -7.00 10.40 11.63
CA PRO A 128 -5.64 10.30 12.18
C PRO A 128 -5.56 9.87 13.65
N ASP A 129 -6.59 10.18 14.44
CA ASP A 129 -6.64 9.90 15.87
C ASP A 129 -7.34 8.56 16.21
N ILE A 130 -7.64 7.74 15.20
CA ILE A 130 -8.28 6.44 15.42
C ILE A 130 -7.39 5.52 16.27
N SER A 131 -7.97 4.94 17.33
CA SER A 131 -7.27 4.01 18.21
C SER A 131 -6.99 2.67 17.51
N ASP A 132 -6.03 1.91 18.02
CA ASP A 132 -5.74 0.57 17.49
C ASP A 132 -6.91 -0.40 17.68
N ASP A 133 -7.64 -0.28 18.80
CA ASP A 133 -8.84 -1.09 19.07
C ASP A 133 -9.95 -0.75 18.08
N ASP A 134 -10.15 0.53 17.75
CA ASP A 134 -11.13 0.95 16.76
C ASP A 134 -10.73 0.56 15.34
N ILE A 135 -9.43 0.61 15.01
CA ILE A 135 -8.91 0.05 13.74
C ILE A 135 -9.23 -1.44 13.69
N PHE A 136 -8.89 -2.19 14.74
CA PHE A 136 -9.10 -3.62 14.79
C PHE A 136 -10.58 -3.97 14.62
N ALA A 137 -11.46 -3.35 15.41
CA ALA A 137 -12.90 -3.56 15.35
C ALA A 137 -13.48 -3.19 13.98
N THR A 138 -13.05 -2.06 13.41
CA THR A 138 -13.52 -1.58 12.10
C THR A 138 -13.08 -2.51 10.98
N VAL A 139 -11.79 -2.89 10.94
CA VAL A 139 -11.26 -3.81 9.94
C VAL A 139 -11.93 -5.16 10.08
N LYS A 140 -12.06 -5.71 11.30
CA LYS A 140 -12.71 -7.00 11.51
C LYS A 140 -14.19 -6.98 11.08
N LYS A 141 -14.88 -5.86 11.27
CA LYS A 141 -16.26 -5.66 10.81
C LYS A 141 -16.38 -5.62 9.29
N ILE A 142 -15.52 -4.87 8.60
CA ILE A 142 -15.63 -4.69 7.13
C ILE A 142 -14.87 -5.74 6.32
N LYS A 143 -13.94 -6.47 6.96
CA LYS A 143 -13.07 -7.53 6.43
C LYS A 143 -13.16 -8.79 7.29
N SER A 144 -14.36 -9.31 7.47
CA SER A 144 -14.60 -10.44 8.38
C SER A 144 -13.77 -11.69 8.04
N HIS A 145 -13.38 -11.85 6.77
CA HIS A 145 -12.51 -12.92 6.28
C HIS A 145 -11.06 -12.82 6.75
N LEU A 146 -10.58 -11.64 7.14
CA LEU A 146 -9.22 -11.49 7.66
C LEU A 146 -9.10 -12.12 9.05
N LYS A 147 -8.02 -12.87 9.24
CA LYS A 147 -7.61 -13.38 10.55
C LYS A 147 -7.23 -12.21 11.46
N GLU A 148 -7.45 -12.35 12.75
CA GLU A 148 -7.13 -11.31 13.75
C GLU A 148 -5.63 -11.00 13.77
N SER A 149 -4.79 -12.04 13.69
CA SER A 149 -3.34 -11.88 13.57
C SER A 149 -2.92 -11.06 12.34
N MET A 150 -3.63 -11.21 11.21
CA MET A 150 -3.36 -10.42 10.00
C MET A 150 -3.66 -8.93 10.24
N ILE A 151 -4.73 -8.61 10.95
CA ILE A 151 -5.10 -7.23 11.27
C ILE A 151 -4.05 -6.60 12.18
N ILE A 152 -3.60 -7.32 13.21
CA ILE A 152 -2.58 -6.84 14.16
C ILE A 152 -1.25 -6.58 13.45
N ILE A 153 -0.75 -7.56 12.68
CA ILE A 153 0.51 -7.42 11.95
C ILE A 153 0.42 -6.25 10.95
N SER A 154 -0.68 -6.17 10.20
CA SER A 154 -0.88 -5.10 9.23
C SER A 154 -1.00 -3.72 9.87
N ASN A 155 -1.52 -3.62 11.10
CA ASN A 155 -1.58 -2.35 11.83
C ASN A 155 -0.18 -1.89 12.22
N ASN A 156 0.69 -2.81 12.68
CA ASN A 156 2.08 -2.49 12.99
C ASN A 156 2.84 -2.04 11.74
N ILE A 157 2.75 -2.78 10.64
CA ILE A 157 3.34 -2.39 9.35
C ILE A 157 2.81 -1.02 8.90
N SER A 158 1.51 -0.75 9.08
CA SER A 158 0.93 0.55 8.71
C SER A 158 1.47 1.70 9.56
N LYS A 159 1.79 1.45 10.85
CA LYS A 159 2.43 2.44 11.71
C LYS A 159 3.87 2.69 11.28
N GLU A 160 4.63 1.64 10.96
CA GLU A 160 6.01 1.76 10.44
C GLU A 160 6.04 2.57 9.14
N LEU A 161 5.17 2.24 8.18
CA LEU A 161 5.07 2.95 6.91
C LEU A 161 4.66 4.43 7.06
N LEU A 162 3.78 4.74 8.02
CA LEU A 162 3.32 6.11 8.28
C LEU A 162 4.23 6.87 9.26
N PHE A 163 5.21 6.19 9.84
CA PHE A 163 6.12 6.80 10.78
C PHE A 163 6.95 7.85 10.08
N LYS A 164 7.09 8.99 10.74
CA LYS A 164 7.96 10.06 10.27
C LYS A 164 9.11 10.22 11.25
N PRO A 165 10.37 10.02 10.81
CA PRO A 165 11.52 10.09 11.69
C PRO A 165 11.63 11.40 12.47
N GLU A 166 11.07 12.51 11.96
CA GLU A 166 11.04 13.79 12.68
C GLU A 166 10.23 13.74 14.00
N TYR A 167 9.35 12.76 14.18
CA TYR A 167 8.64 12.55 15.45
C TYR A 167 9.50 11.84 16.50
N LEU A 168 10.63 11.23 16.10
CA LEU A 168 11.59 10.61 17.02
C LEU A 168 12.64 11.64 17.48
N THR A 169 12.20 12.60 18.29
CA THR A 169 13.07 13.64 18.86
C THR A 169 14.18 13.02 19.70
N GLU A 170 15.29 13.74 19.90
CA GLU A 170 16.36 13.29 20.79
C GLU A 170 15.86 13.00 22.21
N GLU A 171 14.88 13.78 22.70
CA GLU A 171 14.23 13.55 23.99
C GLU A 171 13.54 12.17 24.05
N ILE A 172 12.74 11.83 23.04
CA ILE A 172 12.07 10.52 22.96
C ILE A 172 13.09 9.39 22.80
N ARG A 173 14.17 9.59 22.04
CA ARG A 173 15.25 8.60 21.91
C ARG A 173 15.92 8.33 23.25
N ASN A 174 16.30 9.39 23.96
CA ASN A 174 16.91 9.27 25.27
C ASN A 174 15.98 8.58 26.27
N GLU A 175 14.67 8.87 26.20
CA GLU A 175 13.69 8.16 27.02
C GLU A 175 13.66 6.67 26.68
N LEU A 176 13.50 6.29 25.40
CA LEU A 176 13.49 4.89 24.95
C LEU A 176 14.77 4.15 25.36
N ASP A 177 15.94 4.76 25.18
CA ASP A 177 17.22 4.21 25.62
C ASP A 177 17.24 3.98 27.14
N MET A 178 16.62 4.85 27.93
CA MET A 178 16.49 4.61 29.37
C MET A 178 15.59 3.42 29.68
N TRP A 179 14.48 3.22 28.96
CA TRP A 179 13.59 2.08 29.13
C TRP A 179 14.25 0.75 28.75
N ASP A 180 15.02 0.72 27.66
CA ASP A 180 15.73 -0.47 27.18
C ASP A 180 16.87 -0.91 28.12
N ASN A 181 17.36 0.01 28.96
CA ASN A 181 18.41 -0.24 29.96
C ASN A 181 17.85 -0.53 31.37
N ILE A 182 16.53 -0.64 31.54
CA ILE A 182 15.91 -1.08 32.79
C ILE A 182 15.67 -2.58 32.71
N ASP A 183 16.51 -3.34 33.42
CA ASP A 183 16.36 -4.79 33.68
C ASP A 183 15.13 -5.11 34.56
#